data_AF-A0A6P2HYD4-F1
#
_entry.id   AF-A0A6P2HYD4-F1
#
_cell.length_a   1.000
_cell.length_b   1.000
_cell.length_c   1.000
_cell.angle_alpha   90.00
_cell.angle_beta   90.00
_cell.angle_gamma   90.00
#
_symmetry.space_group_name_H-M   'P 1'
#
loop_
_entity.id
_entity.type
_entity.pdbx_description
1 polymer ?
#
loop_
_entity_poly.entity_id
_entity_poly.type
_entity_poly.pdbx_seq_one_letter_code
_entity_poly.pdbx_strand_id
1 'polypeptide(L)'
;MDLPTINISASLEGTAPSQLENEVARKIEDKLTSLSKLDHITTKITDGSVSISVTFKLEKDPQAALSEVRNAVDSARADLPGEMAAPTVSKNDAAGSALLTYTAKSRWICENRARRAAVTACSG
;
A
#
# COMPACT_ATOMS: atom_id res chain seq x y z
N MET A 1 -11.76 15.90 17.10
CA MET A 1 -11.14 14.57 17.25
C MET A 1 -11.32 13.88 15.92
N ASP A 2 -10.22 13.52 15.28
CA ASP A 2 -10.28 12.86 13.97
C ASP A 2 -10.44 11.35 14.16
N LEU A 3 -11.22 10.73 13.28
CA LEU A 3 -11.41 9.29 13.28
C LEU A 3 -10.15 8.58 12.76
N PRO A 4 -9.77 7.43 13.32
CA PRO A 4 -8.71 6.61 12.75
C PRO A 4 -9.11 6.15 11.35
N THR A 5 -8.38 6.61 10.34
CA THR A 5 -8.57 6.23 8.94
C THR A 5 -7.31 5.57 8.40
N ILE A 6 -7.48 4.42 7.75
CA ILE A 6 -6.42 3.67 7.06
C ILE A 6 -6.71 3.69 5.57
N ASN A 7 -5.70 3.98 4.77
CA ASN A 7 -5.76 3.94 3.31
C ASN A 7 -5.07 2.69 2.79
N ILE A 8 -5.66 2.10 1.76
CA ILE A 8 -5.15 0.97 1.02
C ILE A 8 -5.10 1.40 -0.43
N SER A 9 -3.96 1.17 -1.07
CA SER A 9 -3.75 1.46 -2.49
C SER A 9 -3.34 0.20 -3.21
N ALA A 10 -4.01 -0.08 -4.33
CA ALA A 10 -3.74 -1.20 -5.21
C ALA A 10 -3.77 -0.71 -6.66
N SER A 11 -3.00 -1.36 -7.53
CA SER A 11 -2.96 -1.02 -8.95
C SER A 11 -2.75 -2.25 -9.81
N LEU A 12 -3.46 -2.28 -10.93
CA LEU A 12 -3.35 -3.30 -11.96
C LEU A 12 -3.56 -2.61 -13.31
N GLU A 13 -2.46 -2.44 -14.05
CA GLU A 13 -2.44 -1.70 -15.30
C GLU A 13 -3.19 -2.43 -16.43
N GLY A 14 -3.73 -1.68 -17.38
CA GLY A 14 -4.42 -2.23 -18.56
C GLY A 14 -5.77 -2.90 -18.27
N THR A 15 -6.31 -2.74 -17.05
CA THR A 15 -7.59 -3.33 -16.64
C THR A 15 -8.69 -2.29 -16.54
N ALA A 16 -9.88 -2.62 -17.05
CA ALA A 16 -11.04 -1.74 -16.98
C ALA A 16 -11.54 -1.55 -15.53
N PRO A 17 -12.12 -0.40 -15.18
CA PRO A 17 -12.61 -0.13 -13.82
C PRO A 17 -13.59 -1.17 -13.27
N SER A 18 -14.51 -1.68 -14.10
CA SER A 18 -15.48 -2.71 -13.70
C SER A 18 -14.81 -4.05 -13.35
N GLN A 19 -13.69 -4.37 -14.00
CA GLN A 19 -12.92 -5.57 -13.69
C GLN A 19 -12.07 -5.36 -12.44
N LEU A 20 -11.45 -4.18 -12.27
CA LEU A 20 -10.78 -3.80 -11.01
C LEU A 20 -11.71 -3.88 -9.80
N GLU A 21 -12.96 -3.47 -9.96
CA GLU A 21 -13.96 -3.58 -8.90
C GLU A 21 -14.14 -5.03 -8.45
N ASN A 22 -14.35 -5.94 -9.40
CA ASN A 22 -14.69 -7.33 -9.09
C ASN A 22 -13.49 -8.19 -8.69
N GLU A 23 -12.35 -8.00 -9.35
CA GLU A 23 -11.16 -8.83 -9.18
C GLU A 23 -10.24 -8.32 -8.07
N VAL A 24 -10.31 -7.03 -7.72
CA VAL A 24 -9.42 -6.42 -6.73
C VAL A 24 -10.19 -5.80 -5.57
N ALA A 25 -11.04 -4.81 -5.85
CA ALA A 25 -11.66 -4.00 -4.80
C ALA A 25 -12.54 -4.86 -3.88
N ARG A 26 -13.45 -5.67 -4.45
CA ARG A 26 -14.33 -6.56 -3.69
C ARG A 26 -13.55 -7.60 -2.89
N LYS A 27 -12.49 -8.18 -3.45
CA LYS A 27 -11.65 -9.17 -2.74
C LYS A 27 -11.00 -8.60 -1.49
N ILE A 28 -10.52 -7.36 -1.59
CA ILE A 28 -9.94 -6.66 -0.45
C ILE A 28 -11.04 -6.28 0.55
N GLU A 29 -12.14 -5.69 0.09
CA GLU A 29 -13.28 -5.31 0.94
C GLU A 29 -13.84 -6.49 1.75
N ASP A 30 -13.99 -7.65 1.12
CA ASP A 30 -14.48 -8.87 1.77
C ASP A 30 -13.63 -9.22 3.00
N LYS A 31 -12.30 -9.11 2.92
CA LYS A 31 -11.42 -9.33 4.08
C LYS A 31 -11.59 -8.26 5.16
N LEU A 32 -11.80 -7.01 4.76
CA LEU A 32 -11.95 -5.88 5.67
C LEU A 32 -13.24 -5.94 6.49
N THR A 33 -14.32 -6.53 5.95
CA THR A 33 -15.61 -6.64 6.67
C THR A 33 -15.51 -7.37 8.01
N SER A 34 -14.52 -8.25 8.18
CA SER A 34 -14.27 -9.00 9.42
C SER A 34 -13.65 -8.17 10.55
N LEU A 35 -13.23 -6.94 10.26
CA LEU A 35 -12.53 -6.09 11.21
C LEU A 35 -13.47 -5.48 12.24
N SER A 36 -13.01 -5.41 13.48
CA SER A 36 -13.79 -4.86 14.59
C SER A 36 -13.78 -3.34 14.62
N LYS A 37 -14.90 -2.74 15.06
CA LYS A 37 -15.08 -1.28 15.20
C LYS A 37 -14.95 -0.51 13.87
N LEU A 38 -15.32 -1.16 12.77
CA LEU A 38 -15.53 -0.53 11.48
C LEU A 38 -16.65 0.50 11.56
N ASP A 39 -16.45 1.66 10.95
CA ASP A 39 -17.44 2.73 10.84
C ASP A 39 -17.90 2.89 9.39
N HIS A 40 -16.96 3.17 8.48
CA HIS A 40 -17.27 3.30 7.06
C HIS A 40 -16.09 2.88 6.17
N ILE A 41 -16.40 2.29 5.01
CA ILE A 41 -15.44 1.96 3.95
C ILE A 41 -15.81 2.78 2.72
N THR A 42 -14.85 3.52 2.19
CA THR A 42 -15.01 4.26 0.94
C THR A 42 -14.01 3.75 -0.09
N THR A 43 -14.51 3.35 -1.24
CA THR A 43 -13.67 2.85 -2.32
C THR A 43 -13.77 3.77 -3.53
N LYS A 44 -12.61 4.06 -4.11
CA LYS A 44 -12.46 4.84 -5.33
C LYS A 44 -11.67 4.04 -6.33
N ILE A 45 -12.24 3.86 -7.51
CA ILE A 45 -11.62 3.15 -8.62
C ILE A 45 -11.41 4.15 -9.73
N THR A 46 -10.21 4.15 -10.28
CA THR A 46 -9.79 4.94 -11.42
C THR A 46 -9.09 4.01 -12.40
N ASP A 47 -8.79 4.48 -13.61
CA ASP A 47 -8.10 3.65 -14.60
C ASP A 47 -6.79 3.09 -14.04
N GLY A 48 -6.73 1.77 -13.92
CA GLY A 48 -5.57 1.03 -13.40
C GLY A 48 -5.30 1.13 -11.90
N SER A 49 -6.13 1.84 -11.11
CA SER A 49 -5.87 2.04 -9.67
C SER A 49 -7.13 1.98 -8.80
N VAL A 50 -6.98 1.37 -7.63
CA VAL A 50 -7.99 1.21 -6.59
C VAL A 50 -7.45 1.83 -5.31
N SER A 51 -8.23 2.73 -4.72
CA SER A 51 -7.96 3.34 -3.42
C SER A 51 -9.12 3.06 -2.47
N ILE A 52 -8.85 2.42 -1.34
CA ILE A 52 -9.85 2.07 -0.33
C ILE A 52 -9.47 2.80 0.96
N SER A 53 -10.41 3.56 1.53
CA SER A 53 -10.28 4.26 2.80
C SER A 53 -11.19 3.62 3.82
N VAL A 54 -10.59 3.10 4.89
CA VAL A 54 -11.28 2.42 5.99
C VAL A 54 -11.27 3.33 7.21
N THR A 55 -12.45 3.75 7.65
CA THR A 55 -12.62 4.59 8.84
C THR A 55 -13.16 3.74 9.98
N PHE A 56 -12.53 3.87 11.14
CA PHE A 56 -12.88 3.16 12.36
C PHE A 56 -13.48 4.12 13.39
N LYS A 57 -14.18 3.56 14.38
CA LYS A 57 -14.71 4.34 15.51
C LYS A 57 -13.57 4.93 16.35
N LEU A 58 -13.83 6.06 17.02
CA LEU A 58 -12.87 6.77 17.90
C LEU A 58 -12.21 5.88 18.96
N GLU A 59 -12.90 4.84 19.42
CA GLU A 59 -12.41 3.91 20.43
C GLU A 59 -11.37 2.89 19.92
N LYS A 60 -11.07 2.89 18.62
CA LYS A 60 -10.12 1.98 18.01
C LYS A 60 -8.72 2.59 18.04
N ASP A 61 -7.75 1.84 18.53
CA ASP A 61 -6.35 2.26 18.47
C ASP A 61 -5.85 2.32 17.00
N PRO A 62 -5.25 3.42 16.55
CA PRO A 62 -4.79 3.56 15.16
C PRO A 62 -3.71 2.55 14.73
N GLN A 63 -2.83 2.12 15.64
CA GLN A 63 -1.78 1.15 15.34
C GLN A 63 -2.35 -0.27 15.23
N ALA A 64 -3.30 -0.61 16.10
CA ALA A 64 -4.06 -1.85 16.01
C ALA A 64 -4.88 -1.89 14.72
N ALA A 65 -5.56 -0.79 14.36
CA ALA A 65 -6.28 -0.68 13.09
C ALA A 65 -5.36 -0.89 11.88
N LEU A 66 -4.19 -0.23 11.85
CA LEU A 66 -3.21 -0.39 10.78
C LEU A 66 -2.72 -1.86 10.66
N SER A 67 -2.43 -2.50 11.78
CA SER A 67 -1.96 -3.89 11.82
C SER A 67 -3.04 -4.87 11.36
N GLU A 68 -4.27 -4.69 11.81
CA GLU A 68 -5.41 -5.49 11.39
C GLU A 68 -5.71 -5.35 9.90
N VAL A 69 -5.71 -4.13 9.37
CA VAL A 69 -5.90 -3.88 7.94
C VAL A 69 -4.76 -4.51 7.12
N ARG A 70 -3.50 -4.37 7.56
CA ARG A 70 -2.36 -5.01 6.89
C ARG A 70 -2.54 -6.52 6.82
N ASN A 71 -2.90 -7.16 7.94
CA ASN A 71 -3.12 -8.61 7.99
C ASN A 71 -4.29 -9.04 7.09
N ALA A 72 -5.38 -8.27 7.06
CA ALA A 72 -6.53 -8.53 6.19
C ALA A 72 -6.14 -8.42 4.71
N VAL A 73 -5.42 -7.37 4.31
CA VAL A 73 -4.92 -7.19 2.94
C VAL A 73 -3.94 -8.29 2.57
N ASP A 74 -3.04 -8.68 3.46
CA ASP A 74 -2.10 -9.78 3.21
C ASP A 74 -2.82 -11.13 3.04
N SER A 75 -3.91 -11.36 3.77
CA SER A 75 -4.76 -12.54 3.57
C SER A 75 -5.54 -12.50 2.23
N ALA A 76 -5.86 -11.30 1.74
CA ALA A 76 -6.52 -11.11 0.45
C ALA A 76 -5.62 -11.46 -0.73
N ARG A 77 -4.28 -11.42 -0.56
CA ARG A 77 -3.31 -11.67 -1.64
C ARG A 77 -3.51 -13.01 -2.35
N ALA A 78 -4.03 -14.02 -1.65
CA ALA A 78 -4.30 -15.33 -2.26
C ALA A 78 -5.46 -15.29 -3.28
N ASP A 79 -6.36 -14.32 -3.13
CA ASP A 79 -7.55 -14.14 -3.98
C ASP A 79 -7.34 -13.05 -5.04
N LEU A 80 -6.18 -12.41 -5.07
CA LEU A 80 -5.83 -11.31 -5.97
C LEU A 80 -5.06 -11.80 -7.21
N PRO A 81 -5.20 -11.11 -8.37
CA PRO A 81 -4.44 -11.44 -9.58
C PRO A 81 -2.91 -11.34 -9.38
N GLY A 82 -2.15 -12.29 -9.92
CA GLY A 82 -0.70 -12.36 -9.73
C GLY A 82 0.09 -11.25 -10.46
N GLU A 83 -0.46 -10.70 -11.54
CA GLU A 83 0.16 -9.61 -12.31
C GLU A 83 0.02 -8.22 -11.68
N MET A 84 -0.71 -8.06 -10.57
CA MET A 84 -0.93 -6.75 -9.95
C MET A 84 0.25 -6.28 -9.10
N ALA A 85 0.36 -4.97 -8.90
CA ALA A 85 1.30 -4.43 -7.93
C ALA A 85 0.85 -4.77 -6.49
N ALA A 86 1.82 -5.04 -5.61
CA ALA A 86 1.51 -5.37 -4.22
C ALA A 86 0.72 -4.22 -3.55
N PRO A 87 -0.44 -4.51 -2.93
CA PRO A 87 -1.23 -3.48 -2.27
C PRO A 87 -0.46 -2.88 -1.09
N THR A 88 -0.52 -1.57 -0.94
CA THR A 88 0.12 -0.84 0.15
C THR A 88 -0.91 -0.37 1.15
N VAL A 89 -0.58 -0.48 2.44
CA VAL A 89 -1.44 -0.03 3.53
C VAL A 89 -0.73 1.08 4.30
N SER A 90 -1.38 2.23 4.44
CA SER A 90 -0.87 3.40 5.15
C SER A 90 -1.94 4.00 6.05
N LYS A 91 -1.53 4.61 7.15
CA LYS A 91 -2.45 5.41 7.97
C LYS A 91 -2.72 6.72 7.25
N ASN A 92 -3.95 7.22 7.32
CA ASN A 92 -4.27 8.54 6.82
C ASN A 92 -3.65 9.60 7.75
N ASP A 93 -2.44 10.04 7.43
CA ASP A 93 -1.87 11.23 8.02
C ASP A 93 -2.38 12.44 7.23
N ALA A 94 -3.50 13.03 7.66
CA ALA A 94 -4.01 14.29 7.09
C ALA A 94 -3.03 15.48 7.28
N ALA A 95 -1.86 15.25 7.87
CA ALA A 95 -0.76 16.18 7.97
C ALA A 95 0.18 16.06 6.76
N GLY A 96 -0.25 16.61 5.63
CA GLY A 96 0.66 17.14 4.62
C GLY A 96 1.20 16.13 3.61
N SER A 97 0.93 16.43 2.35
CA SER A 97 1.69 16.06 1.17
C SER A 97 3.20 15.89 1.44
N ALA A 98 3.66 14.68 1.72
CA ALA A 98 5.07 14.34 1.71
C ALA A 98 5.26 13.20 0.71
N LEU A 99 5.72 13.55 -0.48
CA LEU A 99 6.22 12.58 -1.46
C LEU A 99 7.39 11.83 -0.80
N LEU A 100 7.15 10.58 -0.38
CA LEU A 100 8.21 9.67 0.01
C LEU A 100 8.98 9.25 -1.24
N THR A 101 10.01 10.01 -1.61
CA THR A 101 10.99 9.59 -2.61
C THR A 101 11.84 8.46 -2.00
N TYR A 102 11.46 7.21 -2.25
CA TYR A 102 12.33 6.07 -2.00
C TYR A 102 13.47 6.09 -3.02
N THR A 103 14.64 6.62 -2.65
CA THR A 103 15.88 6.30 -3.38
C THR A 103 16.27 4.87 -3.04
N ALA A 104 15.95 3.94 -3.94
CA ALA A 104 16.54 2.61 -3.91
C ALA A 104 18.04 2.74 -4.22
N LYS A 105 18.89 2.73 -3.19
CA LYS A 105 20.32 2.46 -3.38
C LYS A 105 20.48 0.98 -3.65
N SER A 106 20.48 0.59 -4.92
CA SER A 106 21.04 -0.70 -5.32
C SER A 106 22.56 -0.63 -5.08
N ARG A 107 23.00 -1.24 -3.99
CA ARG A 107 24.39 -1.68 -3.87
C ARG A 107 24.55 -2.78 -4.93
N TRP A 108 25.71 -2.78 -5.59
CA TRP A 108 26.14 -3.74 -6.62
C TRP A 108 25.72 -3.39 -8.06
N ILE A 109 26.37 -2.36 -8.61
CA ILE A 109 26.86 -2.46 -9.99
C ILE A 109 28.38 -2.24 -9.93
N CYS A 110 29.11 -3.33 -9.86
CA CYS A 110 30.54 -3.35 -10.18
C CYS A 110 30.63 -3.97 -11.56
N GLU A 111 30.58 -3.15 -12.62
CA GLU A 111 30.84 -3.61 -13.99
C GLU A 111 31.75 -2.59 -14.70
N ASN A 112 33.05 -2.80 -14.51
CA ASN A 112 34.09 -2.84 -15.54
C ASN A 112 34.14 -1.74 -16.64
N ARG A 113 35.01 -0.72 -16.47
CA ARG A 113 36.13 -0.47 -17.42
C ARG A 113 37.09 0.60 -16.93
N ALA A 114 38.37 0.23 -16.99
CA ALA A 114 39.56 0.96 -16.61
C ALA A 114 39.63 2.43 -17.06
N ARG A 115 40.09 3.33 -16.17
CA ARG A 115 41.47 3.87 -16.17
C ARG A 115 41.64 5.02 -15.15
N ARG A 116 42.65 4.85 -14.30
CA ARG A 116 43.38 5.80 -13.43
C ARG A 116 42.75 6.27 -12.11
N ALA A 117 43.57 6.04 -11.08
CA ALA A 117 43.73 6.77 -9.82
C ALA A 117 42.80 6.43 -8.65
N ALA A 118 43.33 5.56 -7.78
CA ALA A 118 43.32 5.61 -6.32
C ALA A 118 41.96 5.76 -5.62
N VAL A 119 41.44 4.58 -5.26
CA VAL A 119 40.48 4.32 -4.19
C VAL A 119 41.07 4.79 -2.85
N THR A 120 40.36 5.63 -2.11
CA THR A 120 40.49 5.77 -0.66
C THR A 120 39.10 5.81 -0.04
N ALA A 121 38.84 4.79 0.78
CA ALA A 121 37.86 4.70 1.86
C ALA A 121 36.35 4.67 1.52
N CYS A 122 35.84 3.45 1.33
CA CYS A 122 34.66 3.02 2.08
C CYS A 122 35.00 3.08 3.57
N SER A 123 34.24 3.87 4.35
CA SER A 123 34.36 3.95 5.81
C SER A 123 33.08 3.41 6.43
N GLY A 124 33.19 2.31 7.18
CA GLY A 124 32.10 1.62 7.87
C GLY A 124 32.18 0.12 7.70
#